data_AF-A0A7W0MJW2-F1
#
_entry.id   AF-A0A7W0MJW2-F1
#
_cell.length_a   1.000
_cell.length_b   1.000
_cell.length_c   1.000
_cell.angle_alpha   90.00
_cell.angle_beta   90.00
_cell.angle_gamma   90.00
#
_symmetry.space_group_name_H-M   'P 1'
#
loop_
_entity.id
_entity.type
_entity.pdbx_description
1 polymer ?
#
loop_
_entity_poly.entity_id
_entity_poly.type
_entity_poly.pdbx_seq_one_letter_code
_entity_poly.pdbx_strand_id
1 'polypeptide(L)'
;DYLAKQTGGEVVSVGRPDDLASGLERFITSLMARYNLGFSLAEREPDAGRMHKLEVKVKARDGQGKQRKLVVNARRGYYLPKMQETPTAR
;
A
#
# COMPACT_ATOMS: atom_id res chain seq x y z
N ASP A 1 -1.25 14.63 -4.65
CA ASP A 1 -0.87 13.62 -3.62
C ASP A 1 -2.01 12.70 -3.16
N TYR A 2 -3.26 12.92 -3.57
CA TYR A 2 -4.43 12.19 -3.05
C TYR A 2 -4.30 10.66 -3.16
N LEU A 3 -3.93 10.14 -4.33
CA LEU A 3 -3.79 8.70 -4.57
C LEU A 3 -2.66 8.09 -3.74
N ALA A 4 -1.49 8.73 -3.70
CA ALA A 4 -0.35 8.26 -2.92
C ALA A 4 -0.70 8.11 -1.42
N LYS A 5 -1.42 9.08 -0.84
CA LYS A 5 -1.88 9.01 0.55
C LYS A 5 -2.89 7.88 0.81
N GLN A 6 -3.65 7.45 -0.20
CA GLN A 6 -4.61 6.35 -0.04
C GLN A 6 -3.98 4.97 -0.23
N THR A 7 -2.96 4.87 -1.08
CA THR A 7 -2.30 3.61 -1.42
C THR A 7 -1.06 3.31 -0.57
N GLY A 8 -0.57 4.28 0.21
CA GLY A 8 0.76 4.19 0.81
C GLY A 8 1.89 4.39 -0.22
N GLY A 9 1.56 5.04 -1.34
CA GLY A 9 2.51 5.45 -2.36
C GLY A 9 3.28 6.70 -1.97
N GLU A 10 4.25 7.07 -2.81
CA GLU A 10 5.10 8.24 -2.63
C GLU A 10 4.99 9.14 -3.86
N VAL A 11 5.05 10.46 -3.66
CA VAL A 11 5.12 11.45 -4.75
C VAL A 11 6.46 12.17 -4.62
N VAL A 12 7.20 12.24 -5.73
CA VAL A 12 8.43 13.03 -5.82
C VAL A 12 8.16 14.13 -6.85
N SER A 13 8.25 15.38 -6.41
CA SER A 13 8.18 16.54 -7.30
C SER A 13 9.56 16.83 -7.86
N VAL A 14 9.66 16.90 -9.18
CA VAL A 14 10.91 17.15 -9.89
C VAL A 14 10.83 18.55 -10.48
N GLY A 15 11.61 19.49 -9.94
CA GLY A 15 11.56 20.91 -10.34
C GLY A 15 12.47 21.23 -11.53
N ARG A 16 13.54 20.44 -11.73
CA ARG A 16 14.50 20.59 -12.83
C ARG A 16 14.82 19.23 -13.46
N PRO A 17 15.18 19.18 -14.74
CA PRO A 17 15.53 17.92 -15.41
C PRO A 17 16.60 17.10 -14.68
N ASP A 18 17.59 17.78 -14.08
CA ASP A 18 18.69 17.13 -13.35
C ASP A 18 18.21 16.39 -12.09
N ASP A 19 17.10 16.85 -11.48
CA ASP A 19 16.52 16.25 -10.28
C ASP A 19 15.74 14.95 -10.62
N LEU A 20 15.52 14.65 -11.90
CA LEU A 20 14.77 13.47 -12.37
C LEU A 20 15.51 12.17 -12.08
N ALA A 21 16.83 12.15 -12.33
CA ALA A 21 17.65 10.98 -12.11
C ALA A 21 17.63 10.56 -10.64
N SER A 22 17.82 11.53 -9.73
CA SER A 22 17.76 11.31 -8.29
C SER A 22 16.36 10.90 -7.80
N GLY A 23 15.30 11.48 -8.39
CA GLY A 23 13.93 11.06 -8.10
C GLY A 23 13.66 9.61 -8.50
N LEU A 24 14.15 9.18 -9.67
CA LEU A 24 14.02 7.82 -10.17
C LEU A 24 14.81 6.83 -9.30
N GLU A 25 16.06 7.15 -8.96
CA GLU A 25 16.92 6.33 -8.10
C GLU A 25 16.27 6.08 -6.73
N ARG A 26 15.65 7.12 -6.16
CA ARG A 26 14.89 7.00 -4.90
C ARG A 26 13.73 6.02 -5.02
N PHE A 27 12.97 6.05 -6.12
CA PHE A 27 11.90 5.08 -6.35
C PHE A 27 12.43 3.66 -6.45
N ILE A 28 13.48 3.42 -7.22
CA ILE A 28 14.10 2.09 -7.40
C ILE A 28 14.59 1.54 -6.06
N THR A 29 15.31 2.36 -5.28
CA THR A 29 15.79 1.98 -3.94
C THR A 29 14.63 1.65 -3.01
N SER A 30 13.56 2.45 -3.04
CA SER A 30 12.37 2.22 -2.22
C SER A 30 11.60 0.96 -2.62
N LEU A 31 11.64 0.56 -3.90
CA LEU A 31 11.03 -0.68 -4.40
C LEU A 31 11.83 -1.90 -3.90
N MET A 32 13.15 -1.85 -3.97
CA MET A 32 14.03 -2.92 -3.48
C MET A 32 13.94 -3.11 -1.96
N ALA A 33 13.68 -2.04 -1.20
CA ALA A 33 13.58 -2.09 0.26
C ALA A 33 12.18 -2.46 0.80
N ARG A 34 11.16 -2.58 -0.06
CA ARG A 34 9.78 -2.88 0.38
C ARG A 34 9.61 -4.39 0.61
N TYR A 35 9.42 -4.77 1.87
CA TYR A 35 8.79 -6.03 2.21
C TYR A 35 7.31 -5.96 1.80
N ASN A 36 6.96 -6.68 0.72
CA ASN A 36 5.56 -6.83 0.33
C ASN A 36 4.85 -7.77 1.31
N LEU A 37 4.18 -7.19 2.29
CA LEU A 37 3.20 -7.92 3.10
C LEU A 37 1.90 -8.02 2.29
N GLY A 38 1.72 -9.16 1.63
CA GLY A 38 0.51 -9.48 0.89
C GLY A 38 -0.67 -9.68 1.85
N PHE A 39 -1.82 -9.13 1.50
CA PHE A 39 -3.10 -9.41 2.12
C PHE A 39 -3.97 -10.15 1.10
N SER A 40 -4.52 -11.31 1.50
CA SER A 40 -5.43 -12.10 0.69
C SER A 40 -6.81 -12.10 1.34
N LEU A 41 -7.85 -11.93 0.52
CA LEU A 41 -9.24 -11.97 0.94
C LEU A 41 -9.61 -13.38 1.41
N ALA A 42 -10.49 -13.47 2.41
CA ALA A 42 -11.15 -14.73 2.73
C ALA A 42 -12.19 -15.04 1.64
N GLU A 43 -12.38 -16.32 1.30
CA GLU A 43 -13.28 -16.76 0.22
C GLU A 43 -14.75 -16.29 0.38
N ARG A 44 -15.15 -15.89 1.58
CA ARG A 44 -16.54 -15.50 1.91
C ARG A 44 -16.63 -14.12 2.55
N GLU A 45 -15.72 -13.21 2.22
CA GLU A 45 -15.84 -11.85 2.70
C GLU A 45 -17.05 -11.14 2.05
N PRO A 46 -18.04 -10.66 2.83
CA PRO A 46 -19.27 -10.13 2.27
C PRO A 46 -19.00 -8.77 1.61
N ASP A 47 -19.42 -8.62 0.36
CA ASP A 47 -19.48 -7.31 -0.27
C ASP A 47 -20.63 -6.50 0.35
N ALA A 48 -20.25 -5.57 1.22
CA ALA A 48 -21.17 -4.66 1.89
C ALA A 48 -21.13 -3.24 1.28
N GLY A 49 -20.50 -3.06 0.11
CA GLY A 49 -20.38 -1.75 -0.56
C GLY A 49 -19.66 -0.68 0.27
N ARG A 50 -18.93 -1.07 1.32
CA ARG A 50 -18.25 -0.20 2.28
C ARG A 50 -16.75 -0.42 2.25
N MET A 51 -15.98 0.53 2.79
CA MET A 51 -14.53 0.40 2.87
C MET A 51 -14.13 -0.59 3.97
N HIS A 52 -13.37 -1.61 3.60
CA HIS A 52 -12.70 -2.55 4.50
C HIS A 52 -11.37 -1.94 4.92
N LYS A 53 -11.24 -1.60 6.21
CA LYS A 53 -10.05 -0.95 6.75
C LYS A 53 -8.91 -1.96 6.90
N LEU A 54 -7.72 -1.60 6.43
CA LEU A 54 -6.50 -2.37 6.69
C LEU A 54 -5.78 -1.79 7.91
N GLU A 55 -5.34 -2.64 8.82
CA GLU A 55 -4.55 -2.25 9.99
C GLU A 55 -3.16 -2.92 9.94
N VAL A 56 -2.10 -2.12 10.02
CA VAL A 56 -0.72 -2.61 10.05
C VAL A 56 -0.13 -2.37 11.42
N LYS A 57 0.15 -3.45 12.14
CA LYS A 57 0.83 -3.42 13.45
C LYS A 57 2.28 -3.85 13.26
N VAL A 58 3.23 -2.98 13.58
CA VAL A 58 4.66 -3.28 13.43
C VAL A 58 5.35 -3.27 14.79
N LYS A 59 6.11 -4.33 15.07
CA LYS A 59 6.96 -4.43 16.26
C LYS A 59 8.42 -4.45 15.79
N ALA A 60 9.07 -3.29 15.80
CA ALA A 60 10.45 -3.17 15.38
C ALA A 60 11.36 -2.86 16.56
N ARG A 61 11.96 -3.92 17.08
CA ARG A 61 13.12 -3.84 17.97
C ARG A 61 14.34 -4.28 17.17
N ASP A 62 15.47 -3.60 17.36
CA ASP A 62 16.73 -4.10 16.81
C ASP A 62 17.26 -5.30 17.59
N GLY A 63 18.37 -5.90 17.13
CA GLY A 63 19.01 -7.03 17.81
C GLY A 63 19.52 -6.73 19.23
N GLN A 64 19.50 -5.46 19.65
CA GLN A 64 19.85 -4.99 20.99
C GLN A 64 18.61 -4.54 21.79
N GLY A 65 17.40 -4.75 21.26
CA GLY A 65 16.14 -4.45 21.94
C GLY A 65 15.66 -3.00 21.83
N LYS A 66 16.38 -2.10 21.15
CA LYS A 66 16.00 -0.70 20.99
C LYS A 66 14.88 -0.56 19.95
N GLN A 67 13.89 0.28 20.24
CA GLN A 67 12.85 0.63 19.28
C GLN A 67 13.45 1.38 18.09
N ARG A 68 13.25 0.85 16.88
CA ARG A 68 13.62 1.56 15.65
C ARG A 68 12.50 2.50 15.24
N LYS A 69 12.87 3.69 14.76
CA LYS A 69 11.93 4.60 14.10
C LYS A 69 11.63 4.04 12.72
N LEU A 70 10.46 3.43 12.56
CA LEU A 70 9.98 2.98 11.25
C LEU A 70 9.06 4.02 10.62
N VAL A 71 9.18 4.14 9.30
CA VAL A 71 8.18 4.81 8.47
C VAL A 71 7.32 3.71 7.85
N VAL A 72 6.04 3.67 8.20
CA VAL A 72 5.08 2.70 7.65
C VAL A 72 4.21 3.41 6.62
N ASN A 73 4.30 2.96 5.37
CA ASN A 73 3.45 3.43 4.28
C ASN A 73 2.61 2.25 3.79
N ALA A 74 1.29 2.33 3.98
CA ALA A 74 0.36 1.25 3.63
C ALA A 74 -0.96 1.80 3.10
N ARG A 75 -1.68 0.97 2.34
CA ARG A 75 -3.03 1.26 1.88
C ARG A 75 -3.98 1.36 3.09
N ARG A 76 -4.86 2.37 3.10
CA ARG A 76 -5.81 2.60 4.20
C ARG A 76 -6.89 1.51 4.31
N GLY A 77 -7.25 0.93 3.17
CA GLY A 77 -8.34 -0.01 3.03
C GLY A 77 -8.68 -0.31 1.58
N TYR A 78 -9.63 -1.21 1.36
CA TYR A 78 -10.12 -1.60 0.05
C TYR A 78 -11.65 -1.61 0.02
N TYR A 79 -12.22 -1.59 -1.18
CA TYR A 79 -13.63 -1.88 -1.41
C TYR A 79 -13.68 -3.23 -2.13
N LEU A 80 -14.59 -4.11 -1.74
CA LEU A 80 -14.85 -5.29 -2.55
C LEU A 80 -15.61 -4.85 -3.82
N PRO A 81 -15.21 -5.34 -5.00
CA PRO A 81 -16.02 -5.17 -6.20
C PRO A 81 -17.32 -5.96 -6.05
N LYS A 82 -18.42 -5.37 -6.49
CA LYS A 82 -19.70 -6.07 -6.60
C LYS A 82 -19.51 -7.30 -7.47
N MET A 83 -19.81 -8.47 -6.93
CA MET A 83 -20.00 -9.66 -7.76
C MET A 83 -21.12 -9.30 -8.74
N GLN A 84 -20.75 -9.08 -10.00
CA GLN A 84 -21.73 -9.05 -11.06
C GLN A 84 -22.31 -10.45 -11.10
N GLU A 85 -23.58 -10.60 -10.72
CA GLU A 85 -24.32 -11.82 -10.97
C GLU A 85 -24.24 -12.06 -12.48
N THR A 86 -23.42 -13.03 -12.88
CA THR A 86 -23.37 -13.50 -14.27
C THR A 86 -24.81 -13.84 -14.64
N PRO A 87 -25.42 -13.17 -15.63
CA PRO A 87 -26.81 -13.44 -15.96
C PRO A 87 -26.88 -14.89 -16.46
N THR A 88 -27.55 -15.75 -15.69
CA THR A 88 -27.85 -17.11 -16.11
C THR A 88 -28.75 -17.01 -17.33
N ALA A 89 -28.21 -17.34 -18.50
CA ALA A 89 -28.99 -17.43 -19.72
C ALA A 89 -30.15 -18.42 -19.50
N ARG A 90 -31.39 -17.96 -19.71
CA ARG A 90 -32.59 -18.79 -19.77
C ARG A 90 -32.79 -19.30 -21.19
#